data_AF-A2GZA1-F1
#
_entry.id   AF-A2GZA1-F1
#
_cell.length_a   1.000
_cell.length_b   1.000
_cell.length_c   1.000
_cell.angle_alpha   90.00
_cell.angle_beta   90.00
_cell.angle_gamma   90.00
#
_symmetry.space_group_name_H-M   'P 1'
#
loop_
_entity.id
_entity.type
_entity.pdbx_description
1 polymer ?
#
loop_
_entity_poly.entity_id
_entity_poly.type
_entity_poly.pdbx_seq_one_letter_code
_entity_poly.pdbx_strand_id
1 'polypeptide(L)'
;MIEALQQIFPKVRIIGCLFHFKQALHRKLVALYTKNFNTLQNSLFKLYSITPFMSHEEFVLTMHIINQNKVDSIKDYIDYFNKVWLPHYNLISQYNNATAIFTNDCLESMHSEFSSLKHPNIYEAIKKISQIQLDKYNAIKNNQKIERHIKTVITDSYKNYILDCFQKELEKTIFSIK
;
A
#
# COMPACT_ATOMS: atom_id res chain seq x y z
N MET A 1 15.22 -18.70 1.19
CA MET A 1 14.08 -18.11 1.93
C MET A 1 12.75 -18.41 1.25
N ILE A 2 12.56 -18.07 -0.03
CA ILE A 2 11.32 -18.37 -0.77
C ILE A 2 11.02 -19.88 -0.76
N GLU A 3 12.02 -20.72 -1.06
CA GLU A 3 11.88 -22.19 -1.04
C GLU A 3 11.49 -22.72 0.35
N ALA A 4 12.09 -22.19 1.42
CA ALA A 4 11.75 -22.56 2.79
C ALA A 4 10.31 -22.18 3.15
N LEU A 5 9.83 -21.01 2.71
CA LEU A 5 8.44 -20.61 2.90
C LEU A 5 7.47 -21.50 2.11
N GLN A 6 7.84 -21.94 0.91
CA GLN A 6 7.02 -22.85 0.11
C GLN A 6 6.97 -24.26 0.70
N GLN A 7 8.04 -24.73 1.34
CA GLN A 7 8.04 -26.00 2.06
C GLN A 7 7.07 -25.99 3.25
N ILE A 8 7.01 -24.88 4.00
CA ILE A 8 6.14 -24.73 5.17
C ILE A 8 4.70 -24.41 4.75
N PHE A 9 4.51 -23.59 3.71
CA PHE A 9 3.21 -23.11 3.25
C PHE A 9 3.03 -23.35 1.74
N PRO A 10 2.87 -24.61 1.30
CA PRO A 10 2.89 -24.97 -0.12
C PRO A 10 1.72 -24.41 -0.94
N LYS A 11 0.61 -24.06 -0.27
CA LYS A 11 -0.58 -23.48 -0.92
C LYS A 11 -0.55 -21.94 -0.96
N VAL A 12 0.41 -21.30 -0.30
CA VAL A 12 0.49 -19.83 -0.24
C VAL A 12 1.21 -19.31 -1.48
N ARG A 13 0.55 -18.40 -2.20
CA ARG A 13 1.21 -17.62 -3.24
C ARG A 13 2.12 -16.60 -2.58
N ILE A 14 3.43 -16.73 -2.81
CA ILE A 14 4.42 -15.75 -2.36
C ILE A 14 4.46 -14.59 -3.35
N ILE A 15 4.24 -13.38 -2.85
CA ILE A 15 4.25 -12.15 -3.63
C ILE A 15 5.26 -11.20 -2.98
N GLY A 16 6.10 -10.60 -3.82
CA GLY A 16 7.06 -9.58 -3.47
C GLY A 16 6.39 -8.25 -3.13
N CYS A 17 7.04 -7.47 -2.28
CA CYS A 17 6.58 -6.16 -1.88
C CYS A 17 6.81 -5.13 -2.99
N LEU A 18 5.75 -4.46 -3.45
CA LEU A 18 5.83 -3.41 -4.48
C LEU A 18 6.75 -2.25 -4.10
N PHE A 19 6.76 -1.87 -2.81
CA PHE A 19 7.65 -0.83 -2.31
C PHE A 19 9.12 -1.20 -2.55
N HIS A 20 9.52 -2.41 -2.14
CA HIS A 20 10.90 -2.87 -2.32
C HIS A 20 11.25 -3.08 -3.80
N PHE A 21 10.29 -3.52 -4.62
CA PHE A 21 10.45 -3.59 -6.07
C PHE A 21 10.76 -2.20 -6.65
N LYS A 22 9.90 -1.21 -6.42
CA LYS A 22 10.08 0.16 -6.93
C LYS A 22 11.34 0.81 -6.37
N GLN A 23 11.65 0.59 -5.10
CA GLN A 23 12.88 1.07 -4.47
C GLN A 23 14.12 0.43 -5.12
N ALA A 24 14.11 -0.87 -5.42
CA ALA A 24 15.21 -1.55 -6.08
C ALA A 24 15.41 -1.03 -7.52
N LEU A 25 14.33 -0.80 -8.27
CA LEU A 25 14.38 -0.15 -9.57
C LEU A 25 15.04 1.24 -9.48
N HIS A 26 14.54 2.09 -8.57
CA HIS A 26 15.06 3.44 -8.39
C HIS A 26 16.53 3.44 -7.96
N ARG A 27 16.91 2.63 -6.96
CA ARG A 27 18.30 2.52 -6.49
C ARG A 27 19.24 2.07 -7.60
N LYS A 28 18.82 1.10 -8.43
CA LYS A 28 19.63 0.67 -9.56
C LYS A 28 19.79 1.77 -10.60
N LEU A 29 18.73 2.52 -10.90
CA LEU A 29 18.80 3.65 -11.82
C LEU A 29 19.76 4.74 -11.31
N VAL A 30 19.66 5.13 -10.02
CA VAL A 30 20.59 6.09 -9.38
C VAL A 30 22.03 5.60 -9.48
N ALA A 31 22.27 4.31 -9.22
CA ALA A 31 23.60 3.73 -9.24
C ALA A 31 24.24 3.72 -10.65
N LEU A 32 23.43 3.68 -11.71
CA LEU A 32 23.91 3.67 -13.09
C LEU A 32 24.08 5.08 -13.69
N TYR A 33 23.20 6.04 -13.36
CA TYR A 33 23.08 7.28 -14.14
C TYR A 33 23.04 8.59 -13.33
N THR A 34 23.38 8.57 -12.04
CA THR A 34 23.26 9.71 -11.10
C THR A 34 21.80 10.14 -10.85
N LYS A 35 21.54 11.12 -9.96
CA LYS A 35 20.16 11.49 -9.57
C LYS A 35 19.39 12.32 -10.62
N ASN A 36 20.06 12.87 -11.63
CA ASN A 36 19.45 13.75 -12.63
C ASN A 36 19.08 12.96 -13.89
N PHE A 37 18.01 12.17 -13.81
CA PHE A 37 17.58 11.30 -14.89
C PHE A 37 17.03 12.07 -16.09
N ASN A 38 17.43 11.66 -17.30
CA ASN A 38 16.85 12.17 -18.53
C ASN A 38 15.44 11.59 -18.79
N THR A 39 14.77 12.09 -19.84
CA THR A 39 13.41 11.66 -20.21
C THR A 39 13.31 10.15 -20.43
N LEU A 40 14.27 9.55 -21.14
CA LEU A 40 14.27 8.11 -21.42
C LEU A 40 14.37 7.28 -20.14
N GLN A 41 15.28 7.64 -19.24
CA GLN A 41 15.48 6.98 -17.95
C GLN A 41 14.24 7.05 -17.06
N ASN A 42 13.62 8.24 -16.97
CA ASN A 42 12.39 8.42 -16.22
C ASN A 42 11.22 7.64 -16.81
N SER A 43 11.06 7.65 -18.13
CA SER A 43 9.98 6.91 -18.82
C SER A 43 10.14 5.41 -18.63
N LEU A 44 11.36 4.87 -18.76
CA LEU A 44 11.61 3.45 -18.56
C LEU A 44 11.41 3.03 -17.10
N PHE A 45 11.81 3.85 -16.13
CA PHE A 45 11.52 3.61 -14.72
C PHE A 45 10.01 3.56 -14.42
N LYS A 46 9.24 4.49 -14.98
CA LYS A 46 7.78 4.50 -14.85
C LYS A 46 7.16 3.25 -15.48
N LEU A 47 7.61 2.88 -16.68
CA LEU A 47 7.15 1.68 -17.37
C LEU A 47 7.45 0.41 -16.56
N TYR A 48 8.68 0.25 -16.07
CA TYR A 48 9.01 -0.88 -15.19
C TYR A 48 8.22 -0.88 -13.89
N SER A 49 7.92 0.28 -13.32
CA SER A 49 7.14 0.39 -12.09
C SER A 49 5.70 -0.10 -12.24
N ILE A 50 5.14 -0.11 -13.47
CA ILE A 50 3.78 -0.58 -13.74
C ILE A 50 3.71 -2.05 -14.18
N THR A 51 4.85 -2.68 -14.47
CA THR A 51 4.89 -4.11 -14.86
C THR A 51 4.22 -5.08 -13.89
N PRO A 52 4.19 -4.84 -12.55
CA PRO A 52 3.40 -5.67 -11.65
C PRO A 52 1.91 -5.77 -12.01
N PHE A 53 1.35 -4.76 -12.65
CA PHE A 53 -0.08 -4.66 -12.94
C PHE A 53 -0.44 -5.12 -14.36
N MET A 54 0.55 -5.53 -15.16
CA MET A 54 0.32 -6.10 -16.47
C MET A 54 -0.09 -7.56 -16.33
N SER A 55 -0.86 -8.08 -17.28
CA SER A 55 -1.01 -9.52 -17.47
C SER A 55 0.34 -10.16 -17.82
N HIS A 56 0.44 -11.49 -17.74
CA HIS A 56 1.67 -12.16 -18.14
C HIS A 56 2.00 -11.91 -19.62
N GLU A 57 0.99 -11.92 -20.49
CA GLU A 57 1.13 -11.70 -21.93
C GLU A 57 1.58 -10.26 -22.23
N GLU A 58 0.94 -9.27 -21.59
CA GLU A 58 1.30 -7.86 -21.71
C GLU A 58 2.72 -7.61 -21.22
N PHE A 59 3.11 -8.24 -20.12
CA PHE A 59 4.46 -8.15 -19.59
C PHE A 59 5.51 -8.68 -20.56
N VAL A 60 5.30 -9.91 -21.10
CA VAL A 60 6.22 -10.53 -22.06
C VAL A 60 6.33 -9.68 -23.33
N LEU A 61 5.19 -9.22 -23.86
CA LEU A 61 5.17 -8.35 -25.04
C LEU A 61 5.91 -7.03 -24.78
N THR A 62 5.68 -6.40 -23.64
CA THR A 62 6.35 -5.15 -23.26
C THR A 62 7.86 -5.36 -23.17
N MET A 63 8.31 -6.44 -22.52
CA MET A 63 9.74 -6.74 -22.41
C MET A 63 10.35 -7.06 -23.78
N HIS A 64 9.62 -7.75 -24.65
CA HIS A 64 10.06 -7.99 -26.02
C HIS A 64 10.29 -6.68 -26.79
N ILE A 65 9.31 -5.75 -26.76
CA ILE A 65 9.42 -4.44 -27.44
C ILE A 65 10.60 -3.63 -26.90
N ILE A 66 10.79 -3.59 -25.58
CA ILE A 66 11.92 -2.88 -24.96
C ILE A 66 13.25 -3.48 -25.42
N ASN A 67 13.35 -4.81 -25.48
CA ASN A 67 14.56 -5.51 -25.87
C ASN A 67 14.89 -5.36 -27.36
N GLN A 68 13.88 -5.30 -28.22
CA GLN A 68 14.06 -5.02 -29.66
C GLN A 68 14.54 -3.58 -29.92
N ASN A 69 14.07 -2.62 -29.11
CA ASN A 69 14.38 -1.19 -29.26
C ASN A 69 15.42 -0.72 -28.24
N LYS A 70 16.30 -1.63 -27.82
CA LYS A 70 17.31 -1.36 -26.80
C LYS A 70 18.33 -0.36 -27.32
N VAL A 71 18.56 0.70 -26.55
CA VAL A 71 19.56 1.74 -26.86
C VAL A 71 20.71 1.71 -25.85
N ASP A 72 21.93 1.98 -26.32
CA ASP A 72 23.15 1.86 -25.52
C ASP A 72 23.15 2.73 -24.26
N SER A 73 22.56 3.93 -24.35
CA SER A 73 22.50 4.89 -23.24
C SER A 73 21.72 4.41 -22.01
N ILE A 74 20.89 3.36 -22.15
CA ILE A 74 20.11 2.78 -21.04
C ILE A 74 20.22 1.24 -20.95
N LYS A 75 21.11 0.66 -21.76
CA LYS A 75 21.26 -0.78 -21.93
C LYS A 75 21.47 -1.52 -20.60
N ASP A 76 22.30 -0.98 -19.71
CA ASP A 76 22.63 -1.64 -18.45
C ASP A 76 21.45 -1.75 -17.48
N TYR A 77 20.52 -0.78 -17.55
CA TYR A 77 19.30 -0.83 -16.75
C TYR A 77 18.28 -1.82 -17.32
N ILE A 78 18.19 -1.92 -18.65
CA ILE A 78 17.41 -2.97 -19.33
C ILE A 78 17.97 -4.35 -18.97
N ASP A 79 19.29 -4.53 -19.06
CA ASP A 79 19.97 -5.80 -18.74
C ASP A 79 19.78 -6.20 -17.28
N TYR A 80 19.82 -5.23 -16.37
CA TYR A 80 19.47 -5.47 -14.97
C TYR A 80 18.04 -5.98 -14.82
N PHE A 81 17.06 -5.32 -15.47
CA PHE A 81 15.67 -5.71 -15.35
C PHE A 81 15.44 -7.12 -15.90
N ASN A 82 16.00 -7.41 -17.07
CA ASN A 82 15.93 -8.73 -17.70
C ASN A 82 16.59 -9.82 -16.85
N LYS A 83 17.70 -9.51 -16.17
CA LYS A 83 18.38 -10.48 -15.32
C LYS A 83 17.63 -10.75 -14.02
N VAL A 84 17.10 -9.70 -13.39
CA VAL A 84 16.58 -9.76 -12.02
C VAL A 84 15.07 -9.98 -11.98
N TRP A 85 14.30 -9.30 -12.82
CA TRP A 85 12.83 -9.24 -12.67
C TRP A 85 12.08 -10.05 -13.71
N LEU A 86 12.57 -10.13 -14.95
CA LEU A 86 11.94 -10.91 -16.02
C LEU A 86 11.70 -12.39 -15.65
N PRO A 87 12.68 -13.15 -15.10
CA PRO A 87 12.46 -14.53 -14.69
C PRO A 87 11.55 -14.65 -13.45
N HIS A 88 11.40 -13.56 -12.69
CA HIS A 88 10.70 -13.52 -11.41
C HIS A 88 9.39 -12.73 -11.50
N TYR A 89 8.78 -12.65 -12.67
CA TYR A 89 7.52 -11.92 -12.88
C TYR A 89 6.42 -12.36 -11.89
N ASN A 90 6.32 -13.66 -11.59
CA ASN A 90 5.34 -14.19 -10.63
C ASN A 90 5.50 -13.62 -9.21
N LEU A 91 6.73 -13.24 -8.84
CA LEU A 91 7.01 -12.60 -7.56
C LEU A 91 6.50 -11.16 -7.54
N ILE A 92 6.61 -10.42 -8.64
CA ILE A 92 6.18 -9.01 -8.67
C ILE A 92 4.73 -8.82 -9.09
N SER A 93 4.13 -9.80 -9.79
CA SER A 93 2.79 -9.71 -10.36
C SER A 93 1.69 -9.49 -9.32
N GLN A 94 0.89 -8.45 -9.56
CA GLN A 94 -0.30 -8.03 -8.82
C GLN A 94 -1.58 -8.09 -9.67
N TYR A 95 -1.49 -8.56 -10.92
CA TYR A 95 -2.57 -8.54 -11.92
C TYR A 95 -3.92 -9.11 -11.43
N ASN A 96 -3.93 -9.95 -10.40
CA ASN A 96 -5.12 -10.55 -9.79
C ASN A 96 -5.23 -10.36 -8.27
N ASN A 97 -4.49 -9.42 -7.69
CA ASN A 97 -4.50 -9.21 -6.23
C ASN A 97 -5.47 -8.11 -5.83
N ALA A 98 -6.28 -8.40 -4.81
CA ALA A 98 -7.22 -7.44 -4.22
C ALA A 98 -6.48 -6.21 -3.65
N THR A 99 -7.21 -5.09 -3.59
CA THR A 99 -6.80 -3.69 -3.37
C THR A 99 -5.93 -3.36 -2.14
N ALA A 100 -5.67 -4.32 -1.25
CA ALA A 100 -4.98 -4.09 0.02
C ALA A 100 -3.44 -4.07 -0.05
N ILE A 101 -2.83 -4.44 -1.18
CA ILE A 101 -1.36 -4.59 -1.30
C ILE A 101 -0.64 -3.29 -1.74
N PHE A 102 -1.40 -2.21 -2.01
CA PHE A 102 -0.87 -1.03 -2.69
C PHE A 102 -0.32 0.08 -1.78
N THR A 103 -0.69 0.08 -0.48
CA THR A 103 -0.16 1.07 0.47
C THR A 103 1.10 0.55 1.16
N ASN A 104 2.15 1.37 1.09
CA ASN A 104 3.40 1.21 1.82
C ASN A 104 3.34 1.84 3.22
N ASP A 105 2.25 2.53 3.59
CA ASP A 105 2.15 3.32 4.83
C ASP A 105 2.46 2.48 6.07
N CYS A 106 1.98 1.23 6.12
CA CYS A 106 2.22 0.34 7.27
C CYS A 106 3.71 -0.03 7.40
N LEU A 107 4.37 -0.32 6.27
CA LEU A 107 5.77 -0.70 6.24
C LEU A 107 6.68 0.50 6.47
N GLU A 108 6.37 1.65 5.87
CA GLU A 108 7.13 2.91 6.03
C GLU A 108 6.96 3.45 7.44
N SER A 109 5.75 3.43 8.01
CA SER A 109 5.51 3.77 9.41
C SER A 109 6.34 2.87 10.33
N MET A 110 6.31 1.55 10.11
CA MET A 110 7.12 0.64 10.93
C MET A 110 8.61 0.89 10.76
N HIS A 111 9.11 1.05 9.54
CA HIS A 111 10.51 1.38 9.30
C HIS A 111 10.92 2.71 9.95
N SER A 112 10.08 3.73 9.88
CA SER A 112 10.31 5.03 10.53
C SER A 112 10.48 4.88 12.04
N GLU A 113 9.58 4.15 12.69
CA GLU A 113 9.64 3.86 14.12
C GLU A 113 10.98 3.24 14.54
N PHE A 114 11.48 2.28 13.77
CA PHE A 114 12.75 1.59 14.07
C PHE A 114 13.99 2.33 13.58
N SER A 115 13.87 3.21 12.57
CA SER A 115 15.01 3.95 12.02
C SER A 115 15.69 4.87 13.05
N SER A 116 14.95 5.26 14.09
CA SER A 116 15.46 6.02 15.24
C SER A 116 16.38 5.21 16.15
N LEU A 117 16.32 3.88 16.11
CA LEU A 117 17.14 2.96 16.90
C LEU A 117 18.31 2.47 16.05
N LYS A 118 19.45 3.15 16.14
CA LYS A 118 20.68 2.69 15.50
C LYS A 118 21.28 1.54 16.33
N HIS A 119 21.18 0.31 15.80
CA HIS A 119 21.70 -0.93 16.41
C HIS A 119 21.11 -1.26 17.79
N PRO A 120 19.77 -1.41 17.92
CA PRO A 120 19.17 -1.73 19.21
C PRO A 120 19.62 -3.11 19.67
N ASN A 121 19.92 -3.22 20.97
CA ASN A 121 19.99 -4.54 21.59
C ASN A 121 18.58 -5.16 21.68
N ILE A 122 18.52 -6.46 22.00
CA ILE A 122 17.25 -7.22 22.04
C ILE A 122 16.22 -6.55 22.97
N TYR A 123 16.65 -6.01 24.11
CA TYR A 123 15.76 -5.36 25.06
C TYR A 123 15.15 -4.07 24.49
N GLU A 124 15.97 -3.23 23.84
CA GLU A 124 15.52 -1.99 23.19
C GLU A 124 14.54 -2.28 22.05
N ALA A 125 14.81 -3.31 21.26
CA ALA A 125 13.92 -3.76 20.19
C ALA A 125 12.57 -4.22 20.75
N ILE A 126 12.56 -5.07 21.79
CA ILE A 126 11.33 -5.54 22.44
C ILE A 126 10.53 -4.38 23.01
N LYS A 127 11.19 -3.47 23.74
CA LYS A 127 10.52 -2.30 24.34
C LYS A 127 9.83 -1.45 23.26
N LYS A 128 10.50 -1.21 22.13
CA LYS A 128 9.93 -0.44 21.02
C LYS A 128 8.76 -1.15 20.36
N ILE A 129 8.87 -2.48 20.14
CA ILE A 129 7.76 -3.29 19.61
C ILE A 129 6.54 -3.21 20.53
N SER A 130 6.73 -3.40 21.84
CA SER A 130 5.64 -3.33 22.82
C SER A 130 4.97 -1.95 22.85
N GLN A 131 5.75 -0.87 22.73
CA GLN A 131 5.21 0.49 22.67
C GLN A 131 4.36 0.69 21.41
N ILE A 132 4.86 0.29 20.23
CA ILE A 132 4.12 0.38 18.96
C ILE A 132 2.81 -0.42 19.03
N GLN A 133 2.84 -1.61 19.63
CA GLN A 133 1.63 -2.43 19.82
C GLN A 133 0.61 -1.72 20.70
N LEU A 134 1.05 -1.13 21.82
CA LEU A 134 0.18 -0.42 22.75
C LEU A 134 -0.44 0.84 22.11
N ASP A 135 0.36 1.62 21.40
CA ASP A 135 -0.10 2.85 20.73
C ASP A 135 -1.14 2.53 19.65
N LYS A 136 -0.90 1.49 18.85
CA LYS A 136 -1.87 1.01 17.85
C LYS A 136 -3.15 0.49 18.48
N TYR A 137 -3.06 -0.28 19.57
CA TYR A 137 -4.24 -0.74 20.31
C TYR A 137 -5.08 0.42 20.83
N ASN A 138 -4.45 1.44 21.41
CA ASN A 138 -5.12 2.63 21.92
C ASN A 138 -5.77 3.44 20.80
N ALA A 139 -5.10 3.61 19.65
CA ALA A 139 -5.65 4.30 18.49
C ALA A 139 -6.91 3.60 17.95
N ILE A 140 -6.89 2.26 17.82
CA ILE A 140 -8.06 1.47 17.39
C ILE A 140 -9.22 1.63 18.38
N LYS A 141 -8.93 1.52 19.68
CA LYS A 141 -9.94 1.66 20.74
C LYS A 141 -10.58 3.05 20.75
N ASN A 142 -9.79 4.09 20.53
CA ASN A 142 -10.28 5.47 20.46
C ASN A 142 -11.12 5.71 19.19
N ASN A 143 -10.69 5.22 18.03
CA ASN A 143 -11.47 5.33 16.80
C ASN A 143 -12.83 4.62 16.92
N GLN A 144 -12.87 3.43 17.53
CA GLN A 144 -14.14 2.74 17.81
C GLN A 144 -15.04 3.54 18.76
N LYS A 145 -14.46 4.23 19.75
CA LYS A 145 -15.22 5.09 20.66
C LYS A 145 -15.80 6.31 19.93
N ILE A 146 -15.03 6.92 19.03
CA ILE A 146 -15.45 8.05 18.19
C ILE A 146 -16.57 7.60 17.23
N GLU A 147 -16.43 6.47 16.54
CA GLU A 147 -17.48 5.95 15.65
C GLU A 147 -18.79 5.65 16.38
N ARG A 148 -18.71 5.07 17.58
CA ARG A 148 -19.90 4.84 18.43
C ARG A 148 -20.54 6.17 18.82
N HIS A 149 -19.75 7.17 19.23
CA HIS A 149 -20.25 8.48 19.60
C HIS A 149 -20.94 9.20 18.43
N ILE A 150 -20.34 9.17 17.23
CA ILE A 150 -20.93 9.74 16.01
C ILE A 150 -22.27 9.06 15.68
N LYS A 151 -22.35 7.73 15.75
CA LYS A 151 -23.60 6.99 15.52
C LYS A 151 -24.69 7.37 16.52
N THR A 152 -24.35 7.51 17.80
CA THR A 152 -25.28 7.94 18.85
C THR A 152 -25.79 9.37 18.58
N VAL A 153 -24.89 10.32 18.32
CA VAL A 153 -25.26 11.72 18.06
C VAL A 153 -26.16 11.85 16.83
N ILE A 154 -25.88 11.10 15.76
CA ILE A 154 -26.73 11.09 14.55
C ILE A 154 -28.11 10.51 14.88
N THR A 155 -28.17 9.43 15.65
CA THR A 155 -29.45 8.77 16.01
C THR A 155 -30.30 9.68 16.91
N ASP A 156 -29.69 10.36 17.88
CA ASP A 156 -30.37 11.30 18.77
C ASP A 156 -30.86 12.54 18.01
N SER A 157 -30.07 13.05 17.06
CA SER A 157 -30.46 14.15 16.17
C SER A 157 -31.69 13.79 15.32
N TYR A 158 -31.68 12.60 14.69
CA TYR A 158 -32.83 12.10 13.93
C TYR A 158 -34.08 11.88 14.80
N LYS A 159 -33.91 11.34 16.01
CA LYS A 159 -35.01 11.16 16.96
C LYS A 159 -35.64 12.50 17.37
N ASN A 160 -34.81 13.50 17.65
CA ASN A 160 -35.28 14.85 18.02
C ASN A 160 -36.00 15.55 16.86
N TYR A 161 -35.51 15.39 15.63
CA TYR A 161 -36.20 15.89 14.44
C TYR A 161 -37.60 15.28 14.28
N ILE A 162 -37.73 13.97 14.44
CA ILE A 162 -39.02 13.27 14.36
C ILE A 162 -39.98 13.78 15.45
N LEU A 163 -39.51 13.95 16.69
CA LEU A 163 -40.32 14.49 17.79
C LEU A 163 -40.80 15.93 17.52
N ASP A 164 -39.94 16.79 16.96
CA ASP A 164 -40.30 18.15 16.56
C ASP A 164 -41.37 18.16 15.45
N CYS A 165 -41.25 17.26 14.46
CA CYS A 165 -42.28 17.09 13.43
C CYS A 165 -43.62 16.65 14.02
N PHE A 166 -43.63 15.68 14.94
CA PHE A 166 -44.86 15.23 15.61
C PHE A 166 -45.49 16.34 16.45
N GLN A 167 -44.68 17.12 17.16
CA GLN A 167 -45.16 18.23 17.99
C GLN A 167 -45.82 19.33 17.14
N LYS A 168 -45.22 19.68 16.00
CA LYS A 168 -45.80 20.63 15.04
C LYS A 168 -47.13 20.16 14.44
N GLU A 169 -47.28 18.86 14.15
CA GLU A 169 -48.55 18.30 13.66
C GLU A 169 -49.63 18.26 14.76
N LEU A 170 -49.25 17.93 16.00
CA LEU A 170 -50.17 18.01 17.15
C LEU A 170 -50.66 19.45 17.38
N GLU A 171 -49.77 20.43 17.31
CA GLU A 171 -50.12 21.86 17.42
C GLU A 171 -51.10 22.28 16.32
N LYS A 172 -50.85 21.92 15.05
CA LYS A 172 -51.81 22.18 13.95
C LYS A 172 -53.17 21.56 14.20
N THR A 173 -53.20 20.34 14.73
CA THR A 173 -54.45 19.61 15.00
C THR A 173 -55.23 20.25 16.16
N ILE A 174 -54.54 20.69 17.22
CA ILE A 174 -55.15 21.37 18.37
C ILE A 174 -55.67 22.77 18.00
N PHE A 175 -54.93 23.50 17.16
CA PHE A 175 -55.33 24.84 16.71
C PHE A 175 -56.38 24.84 15.58
N SER A 176 -56.67 23.69 14.97
CA SER A 176 -57.75 23.52 13.97
C SER A 176 -59.12 23.16 14.59
N ILE A 177 -59.24 23.04 15.92
CA ILE A 177 -60.48 22.70 16.64
C ILE A 177 -61.20 23.97 17.19
N LYS A 178 -60.93 25.15 16.63
CA LYS A 178 -61.74 26.36 16.84
C LYS A 178 -62.57 26.67 15.60
#